data_AF-A0A7C4XQ18-F1
#
_entry.id   AF-A0A7C4XQ18-F1
#
_cell.length_a   1.000
_cell.length_b   1.000
_cell.length_c   1.000
_cell.angle_alpha   90.00
_cell.angle_beta   90.00
_cell.angle_gamma   90.00
#
_symmetry.space_group_name_H-M   'P 1'
#
loop_
_entity.id
_entity.type
_entity.pdbx_description
1 polymer ?
#
loop_
_entity_poly.entity_id
_entity_poly.type
_entity_poly.pdbx_seq_one_letter_code
_entity_poly.pdbx_strand_id
1 'polypeptide(L)'
;MRRINKRGDVPTALIFVVAIALCLLSIFVFLTLNSNRVEDSGQRNLLMSTINLNEHYVKELLKFSAKEAIMDESEDKSSRFKEIVDKNNPSIIGMGNVFGKMRDNDFNFEKIANSNGGGYYYKLRVQGLFVSASAGENKIKRNFDVCMIFDAEGEFRGNCQEE
;
A
#
# COMPACT_ATOMS: atom_id res chain seq x y z
N MET A 1 -16.61 56.65 50.25
CA MET A 1 -15.45 55.73 50.13
C MET A 1 -15.89 54.33 50.54
N ARG A 2 -16.01 53.39 49.60
CA ARG A 2 -16.39 51.99 49.88
C ARG A 2 -15.24 51.32 50.65
N ARG A 3 -15.48 50.87 51.88
CA ARG A 3 -14.55 50.00 52.62
C ARG A 3 -14.51 48.64 51.92
N ILE A 4 -13.39 48.38 51.25
CA ILE A 4 -13.10 47.09 50.61
C ILE A 4 -12.90 46.06 51.73
N ASN A 5 -13.71 44.99 51.70
CA ASN A 5 -13.72 43.94 52.70
C ASN A 5 -12.57 42.96 52.38
N LYS A 6 -11.36 43.26 52.90
CA LYS A 6 -10.07 42.60 52.54
C LYS A 6 -10.00 41.07 52.70
N ARG A 7 -11.02 40.42 53.29
CA ARG A 7 -11.06 38.95 53.45
C ARG A 7 -11.60 38.21 52.22
N GLY A 8 -12.33 38.90 51.33
CA GLY A 8 -12.89 38.30 50.10
C GLY A 8 -12.00 38.42 48.86
N ASP A 9 -11.05 39.36 48.85
CA ASP A 9 -10.20 39.61 47.67
C ASP A 9 -9.09 38.57 47.49
N VAL A 10 -8.59 38.00 48.60
CA VAL A 10 -7.50 37.00 48.55
C VAL A 10 -7.93 35.70 47.84
N PRO A 11 -9.09 35.07 48.17
CA PRO A 11 -9.57 33.91 47.41
C PRO A 11 -9.85 34.22 45.95
N THR A 12 -10.41 35.40 45.67
CA THR A 12 -10.80 35.82 44.31
C THR A 12 -9.57 36.04 43.42
N ALA A 13 -8.52 36.65 43.95
CA ALA A 13 -7.24 36.78 43.26
C ALA A 13 -6.58 35.41 43.02
N LEU A 14 -6.70 34.48 43.98
CA LEU A 14 -6.13 33.13 43.87
C LEU A 14 -6.85 32.30 42.80
N ILE A 15 -8.18 32.40 42.70
CA ILE A 15 -8.97 31.79 41.62
C ILE A 15 -8.53 32.31 40.25
N PHE A 16 -8.27 33.62 40.12
CA PHE A 16 -7.82 34.21 38.86
C PHE A 16 -6.44 33.67 38.43
N VAL A 17 -5.51 33.54 39.37
CA VAL A 17 -4.18 32.95 39.11
C VAL A 17 -4.29 31.48 38.68
N VAL A 18 -5.12 30.69 39.36
CA VAL A 18 -5.36 29.29 39.00
C VAL A 18 -6.01 29.17 37.62
N ALA A 19 -6.96 30.05 37.29
CA ALA A 19 -7.58 30.08 35.97
C ALA A 19 -6.57 30.37 34.86
N ILE A 20 -5.66 31.33 35.07
CA ILE A 20 -4.57 31.61 34.11
C ILE A 20 -3.65 30.40 33.96
N ALA A 21 -3.25 29.76 35.07
CA ALA A 21 -2.39 28.58 35.04
C ALA A 21 -3.04 27.43 34.25
N LEU A 22 -4.35 27.20 34.42
CA LEU A 22 -5.09 26.20 33.65
C LEU A 22 -5.18 26.53 32.15
N CYS A 23 -5.37 27.81 31.80
CA CYS A 23 -5.34 28.25 30.41
C CYS A 23 -3.97 28.06 29.76
N LEU A 24 -2.89 28.36 30.48
CA LEU A 24 -1.53 28.15 29.96
C LEU A 24 -1.22 26.66 29.80
N LEU A 25 -1.63 25.83 30.76
CA LEU A 25 -1.49 24.37 30.67
C LEU A 25 -2.29 23.79 29.49
N SER A 26 -3.52 24.24 29.27
CA SER A 26 -4.32 23.74 28.16
C SER A 26 -3.72 24.15 26.81
N ILE A 27 -3.25 25.39 26.66
CA ILE A 27 -2.53 25.84 25.45
C ILE A 27 -1.26 25.01 25.24
N PHE A 28 -0.48 24.77 26.30
CA PHE A 28 0.72 23.95 26.23
C PHE A 28 0.41 22.52 25.76
N VAL A 29 -0.60 21.88 26.33
CA VAL A 29 -1.07 20.56 25.92
C VAL A 29 -1.51 20.56 24.45
N PHE A 30 -2.25 21.58 24.00
CA PHE A 30 -2.64 21.70 22.60
C PHE A 30 -1.43 21.84 21.67
N LEU A 31 -0.44 22.67 22.01
CA LEU A 31 0.76 22.85 21.20
C LEU A 31 1.57 21.55 21.09
N THR A 32 1.80 20.85 22.20
CA THR A 32 2.56 19.59 22.23
C THR A 32 1.83 18.45 21.53
N LEU A 33 0.51 18.34 21.67
CA LEU A 33 -0.26 17.30 20.98
C LEU A 33 -0.36 17.54 19.48
N ASN A 34 -0.39 18.80 19.04
CA ASN A 34 -0.51 19.13 17.61
C ASN A 34 0.79 18.85 16.85
N SER A 35 1.97 19.14 17.43
CA SER A 35 3.25 18.82 16.77
C SER A 35 3.44 17.31 16.57
N ASN A 36 3.15 16.52 17.60
CA ASN A 36 3.38 15.07 17.56
C ASN A 36 2.37 14.33 16.65
N ARG A 37 1.15 14.86 16.49
CA ARG A 37 0.15 14.28 15.58
C ARG A 37 0.44 14.53 14.11
N VAL A 38 1.04 15.67 13.77
CA VAL A 38 1.37 15.99 12.37
C VAL A 38 2.48 15.06 11.85
N GLU A 39 3.51 14.79 12.65
CA GLU A 39 4.57 13.84 12.26
C GLU A 39 4.07 12.39 12.14
N ASP A 40 3.28 11.90 13.11
CA ASP A 40 2.76 10.51 13.08
C ASP A 40 1.79 10.30 11.91
N SER A 41 0.91 11.27 11.62
CA SER A 41 0.01 11.20 10.47
C SER A 41 0.75 11.28 9.13
N GLY A 42 1.80 12.09 9.03
CA GLY A 42 2.67 12.16 7.86
C GLY A 42 3.39 10.84 7.57
N GLN A 43 3.97 10.21 8.60
CA GLN A 43 4.65 8.92 8.45
C GLN A 43 3.69 7.80 8.05
N ARG A 44 2.49 7.74 8.64
CA ARG A 44 1.46 6.76 8.28
C ARG A 44 0.95 6.94 6.85
N ASN A 45 0.72 8.18 6.41
CA ASN A 45 0.31 8.47 5.04
C ASN A 45 1.39 8.08 4.04
N LEU A 46 2.66 8.36 4.34
CA LEU A 46 3.78 7.95 3.51
C LEU A 46 3.85 6.41 3.39
N LEU A 47 3.72 5.69 4.49
CA LEU A 47 3.70 4.22 4.49
C LEU A 47 2.56 3.66 3.64
N MET A 48 1.35 4.19 3.80
CA MET A 48 0.19 3.74 3.02
C MET A 48 0.30 4.10 1.54
N SER A 49 0.83 5.28 1.22
CA SER A 49 1.09 5.67 -0.16
C SER A 49 2.11 4.73 -0.81
N THR A 50 3.23 4.45 -0.12
CA THR A 50 4.28 3.58 -0.62
C THR A 50 3.80 2.14 -0.81
N ILE A 51 3.03 1.60 0.14
CA ILE A 51 2.54 0.22 0.00
C ILE A 51 1.52 0.08 -1.13
N ASN A 52 0.65 1.07 -1.31
CA ASN A 52 -0.31 1.11 -2.42
C ASN A 52 0.43 1.24 -3.76
N LEU A 53 1.45 2.10 -3.84
CA LEU A 53 2.29 2.25 -5.02
C LEU A 53 2.99 0.94 -5.37
N ASN A 54 3.59 0.27 -4.39
CA ASN A 54 4.28 -1.01 -4.60
C ASN A 54 3.31 -2.08 -5.08
N GLU A 55 2.13 -2.20 -4.47
CA GLU A 55 1.11 -3.15 -4.89
C GLU A 55 0.64 -2.88 -6.33
N HIS A 56 0.34 -1.62 -6.65
CA HIS A 56 -0.07 -1.21 -7.99
C HIS A 56 1.03 -1.47 -9.02
N TYR A 57 2.28 -1.12 -8.69
CA TYR A 57 3.42 -1.36 -9.57
C TYR A 57 3.58 -2.84 -9.87
N VAL A 58 3.50 -3.71 -8.85
CA VAL A 58 3.58 -5.16 -9.05
C VAL A 58 2.47 -5.66 -9.97
N LYS A 59 1.23 -5.20 -9.77
CA LYS A 59 0.09 -5.59 -10.62
C LYS A 59 0.33 -5.17 -12.08
N GLU A 60 0.76 -3.92 -12.32
CA GLU A 60 1.03 -3.44 -13.67
C GLU A 60 2.25 -4.12 -14.31
N LEU A 61 3.30 -4.41 -13.54
CA LEU A 61 4.47 -5.16 -14.02
C LEU A 61 4.06 -6.55 -14.51
N LEU A 62 3.26 -7.28 -13.72
CA LEU A 62 2.78 -8.60 -14.10
C LEU A 62 1.86 -8.54 -15.30
N LYS A 63 0.97 -7.54 -15.36
CA LYS A 63 0.08 -7.32 -16.51
C LYS A 63 0.85 -7.03 -17.80
N PHE A 64 1.82 -6.13 -17.73
CA PHE A 64 2.70 -5.80 -18.85
C PHE A 64 3.50 -7.01 -19.32
N SER A 65 4.10 -7.74 -18.37
CA SER A 65 4.93 -8.91 -18.68
C SER A 65 4.11 -10.04 -19.28
N ALA A 66 2.87 -10.25 -18.81
CA ALA A 66 1.95 -11.24 -19.37
C ALA A 66 1.58 -10.89 -20.82
N LYS A 67 1.27 -9.61 -21.09
CA LYS A 67 1.00 -9.14 -22.45
C LYS A 67 2.18 -9.39 -23.38
N GLU A 68 3.39 -8.98 -22.98
CA GLU A 68 4.59 -9.21 -23.79
C GLU A 68 4.84 -10.69 -24.03
N ALA A 69 4.66 -11.54 -23.01
CA ALA A 69 4.84 -12.98 -23.16
C ALA A 69 3.84 -13.61 -24.15
N ILE A 70 2.58 -13.16 -24.13
CA ILE A 70 1.54 -13.65 -25.04
C ILE A 70 1.84 -13.25 -26.48
N MET A 71 2.25 -11.99 -26.69
CA MET A 71 2.55 -11.43 -28.01
C MET A 71 3.84 -11.96 -28.63
N ASP A 72 4.76 -12.51 -27.81
CA ASP A 72 5.97 -13.18 -28.29
C ASP A 72 5.61 -14.39 -29.17
N GLU A 73 6.47 -14.84 -30.07
CA GLU A 73 6.18 -16.00 -30.94
C GLU A 73 6.54 -17.35 -30.29
N SER A 74 7.16 -17.35 -29.10
CA SER A 74 7.54 -18.58 -28.38
C SER A 74 6.36 -19.48 -28.05
N GLU A 75 6.57 -20.80 -28.12
CA GLU A 75 5.57 -21.80 -27.71
C GLU A 75 5.38 -21.82 -26.18
N ASP A 76 6.47 -21.64 -25.42
CA ASP A 76 6.44 -21.62 -23.95
C ASP A 76 6.25 -20.20 -23.39
N LYS A 77 4.97 -19.83 -23.28
CA LYS A 77 4.54 -18.54 -22.71
C LYS A 77 4.93 -18.36 -21.25
N SER A 78 5.02 -19.45 -20.49
CA SER A 78 5.33 -19.42 -19.06
C SER A 78 6.78 -19.07 -18.81
N SER A 79 7.69 -19.74 -19.53
CA SER A 79 9.12 -19.41 -19.49
C SER A 79 9.36 -17.99 -19.98
N ARG A 80 8.69 -17.57 -21.05
CA ARG A 80 8.85 -16.22 -21.60
C ARG A 80 8.38 -15.14 -20.62
N PHE A 81 7.24 -15.35 -19.97
CA PHE A 81 6.73 -14.47 -18.93
C PHE A 81 7.73 -14.29 -17.79
N LYS A 82 8.30 -15.39 -17.29
CA LYS A 82 9.32 -15.37 -16.24
C LYS A 82 10.54 -14.52 -16.64
N GLU A 83 11.08 -14.74 -17.84
CA GLU A 83 12.22 -13.97 -18.35
C GLU A 83 11.92 -12.47 -18.41
N ILE A 84 10.72 -12.10 -18.86
CA ILE A 84 10.31 -10.69 -18.98
C ILE A 84 10.18 -10.06 -17.59
N VAL A 85 9.57 -10.75 -16.62
CA VAL A 85 9.47 -10.24 -15.24
C VAL A 85 10.85 -10.07 -14.62
N ASP A 86 11.75 -11.05 -14.79
CA ASP A 86 13.11 -10.99 -14.25
C ASP A 86 13.94 -9.87 -14.92
N LYS A 87 13.80 -9.69 -16.24
CA LYS A 87 14.47 -8.61 -16.98
C LYS A 87 14.01 -7.23 -16.54
N ASN A 88 12.71 -7.08 -16.25
CA ASN A 88 12.11 -5.83 -15.81
C ASN A 88 12.17 -5.64 -14.29
N ASN A 89 12.95 -6.44 -13.57
CA ASN A 89 13.12 -6.30 -12.12
C ASN A 89 13.87 -5.01 -11.79
N PRO A 90 13.21 -3.99 -11.20
CA PRO A 90 13.86 -2.73 -10.90
C PRO A 90 14.72 -2.81 -9.63
N SER A 91 14.79 -3.97 -8.98
CA SER A 91 15.50 -4.20 -7.71
C SER A 91 15.10 -3.23 -6.59
N ILE A 92 13.83 -2.82 -6.57
CA ILE A 92 13.30 -1.86 -5.60
C ILE A 92 12.99 -2.55 -4.27
N ILE A 93 13.50 -1.99 -3.20
CA ILE A 93 13.20 -2.40 -1.83
C ILE A 93 11.71 -2.20 -1.56
N GLY A 94 11.00 -3.26 -1.15
CA GLY A 94 9.58 -3.19 -0.79
C GLY A 94 8.62 -3.91 -1.74
N MET A 95 9.11 -4.42 -2.87
CA MET A 95 8.34 -5.27 -3.81
C MET A 95 8.12 -6.71 -3.31
N GLY A 96 8.57 -7.00 -2.09
CA GLY A 96 8.38 -8.26 -1.39
C GLY A 96 8.92 -9.47 -2.14
N ASN A 97 8.06 -10.45 -2.44
CA ASN A 97 8.46 -11.77 -2.94
C ASN A 97 8.11 -12.05 -4.41
N VAL A 98 7.65 -11.06 -5.18
CA VAL A 98 7.24 -11.27 -6.59
C VAL A 98 8.31 -11.99 -7.39
N PHE A 99 9.53 -11.44 -7.42
CA PHE A 99 10.66 -12.01 -8.17
C PHE A 99 11.17 -13.35 -7.59
N GLY A 100 10.97 -13.59 -6.29
CA GLY A 100 11.25 -14.90 -5.70
C GLY A 100 10.32 -15.95 -6.27
N LYS A 101 9.02 -15.66 -6.29
CA LYS A 101 8.00 -16.56 -6.86
C LYS A 101 8.21 -16.82 -8.35
N MET A 102 8.58 -15.81 -9.13
CA MET A 102 8.90 -16.03 -10.56
C MET A 102 10.10 -16.96 -10.73
N ARG A 103 11.17 -16.75 -9.96
CA ARG A 103 12.37 -17.60 -10.01
C ARG A 103 12.07 -19.05 -9.61
N ASP A 104 11.24 -19.24 -8.60
CA ASP A 104 10.85 -20.54 -8.05
C ASP A 104 9.72 -21.23 -8.84
N ASN A 105 9.22 -20.61 -9.92
CA ASN A 105 8.06 -21.06 -10.71
C ASN A 105 6.78 -21.21 -9.87
N ASP A 106 6.63 -20.39 -8.84
CA ASP A 106 5.46 -20.35 -7.97
C ASP A 106 4.40 -19.37 -8.53
N PHE A 107 3.95 -19.68 -9.74
CA PHE A 107 2.87 -19.01 -10.46
C PHE A 107 2.24 -19.99 -11.46
N ASN A 108 0.99 -19.73 -11.86
CA ASN A 108 0.33 -20.45 -12.94
C ASN A 108 0.08 -19.50 -14.10
N PHE A 109 0.59 -19.82 -15.29
CA PHE A 109 0.29 -19.10 -16.52
C PHE A 109 -0.17 -20.10 -17.59
N GLU A 110 -1.49 -20.21 -17.75
CA GLU A 110 -2.11 -21.27 -18.54
C GLU A 110 -3.04 -20.73 -19.62
N LYS A 111 -3.11 -21.48 -20.72
CA LYS A 111 -4.05 -21.24 -21.82
C LYS A 111 -5.36 -21.97 -21.52
N ILE A 112 -6.45 -21.22 -21.40
CA ILE A 112 -7.80 -21.74 -21.12
C ILE A 112 -8.69 -21.60 -22.35
N ALA A 113 -9.53 -22.60 -22.62
CA ALA A 113 -10.47 -22.55 -23.74
C ALA A 113 -11.60 -21.54 -23.45
N ASN A 114 -11.98 -20.75 -24.45
CA ASN A 114 -13.14 -19.88 -24.33
C ASN A 114 -14.43 -20.72 -24.49
N SER A 115 -15.23 -20.80 -23.42
CA SER A 115 -16.48 -21.57 -23.42
C SER A 115 -17.58 -20.97 -24.32
N ASN A 116 -17.47 -19.69 -24.70
CA ASN A 116 -18.52 -18.95 -25.41
C ASN A 116 -18.25 -18.71 -26.91
N GLY A 117 -17.19 -19.30 -27.47
CA GLY A 117 -16.86 -19.17 -28.89
C GLY A 117 -15.42 -19.57 -29.16
N GLY A 118 -15.15 -20.17 -30.33
CA GLY A 118 -13.84 -20.71 -30.70
C GLY A 118 -12.70 -19.72 -30.47
N GLY A 119 -11.83 -20.04 -29.52
CA GLY A 119 -10.75 -19.17 -29.07
C GLY A 119 -10.18 -19.63 -27.73
N TYR A 120 -9.20 -18.90 -27.21
CA TYR A 120 -8.59 -19.17 -25.93
C TYR A 120 -8.29 -17.85 -25.20
N TYR A 121 -8.22 -17.92 -23.88
CA TYR A 121 -7.70 -16.88 -23.01
C TYR A 121 -6.42 -17.38 -22.34
N TYR A 122 -5.63 -16.47 -21.81
CA TYR A 122 -4.56 -16.78 -20.89
C TYR A 122 -4.94 -16.36 -19.48
N LYS A 123 -4.67 -17.23 -18.52
CA LYS A 123 -4.90 -16.97 -17.10
C LYS A 123 -3.57 -16.93 -16.39
N LEU A 124 -3.25 -15.78 -15.80
CA LEU A 124 -2.12 -15.61 -14.90
C LEU A 124 -2.64 -15.65 -13.46
N ARG A 125 -2.11 -16.55 -12.63
CA ARG A 125 -2.38 -16.62 -11.19
C ARG A 125 -1.08 -16.65 -10.41
N VAL A 126 -0.96 -15.75 -9.44
CA VAL A 126 0.16 -15.69 -8.49
C VAL A 126 -0.43 -15.51 -7.10
N GLN A 127 -0.21 -16.49 -6.22
CA GLN A 127 -0.77 -16.49 -4.86
C GLN A 127 0.29 -16.12 -3.83
N GLY A 128 -0.12 -15.56 -2.70
CA GLY A 128 0.75 -15.26 -1.57
C GLY A 128 1.80 -14.19 -1.90
N LEU A 129 1.45 -13.22 -2.75
CA LEU A 129 2.30 -12.06 -2.96
C LEU A 129 2.24 -11.16 -1.73
N PHE A 130 3.34 -10.46 -1.48
CA PHE A 130 3.32 -9.38 -0.52
C PHE A 130 4.15 -8.20 -0.99
N VAL A 131 3.79 -7.02 -0.51
CA VAL A 131 4.60 -5.82 -0.58
C VAL A 131 4.82 -5.29 0.83
N SER A 132 5.90 -4.54 1.01
CA SER A 132 6.19 -3.90 2.29
C SER A 132 6.67 -2.48 2.11
N ALA A 133 6.36 -1.63 3.08
CA ALA A 133 6.89 -0.28 3.19
C ALA A 133 7.43 -0.08 4.62
N SER A 134 8.49 0.72 4.74
CA SER A 134 9.11 1.06 6.03
C SER A 134 9.35 2.57 6.13
N ALA A 135 9.09 3.15 7.29
CA ALA A 135 9.33 4.56 7.61
C ALA A 135 9.77 4.66 9.08
N GLY A 136 11.07 4.92 9.31
CA GLY A 136 11.68 4.79 10.62
C GLY A 136 11.55 3.36 11.16
N GLU A 137 11.08 3.22 12.39
CA GLU A 137 10.83 1.92 13.05
C GLU A 137 9.52 1.25 12.61
N ASN A 138 8.66 1.95 11.86
CA ASN A 138 7.37 1.42 11.44
C ASN A 138 7.50 0.64 10.12
N LYS A 139 6.94 -0.57 10.09
CA LYS A 139 6.89 -1.41 8.89
C LYS A 139 5.48 -1.94 8.67
N ILE A 140 4.99 -1.80 7.44
CA ILE A 140 3.72 -2.38 7.01
C ILE A 140 4.02 -3.44 5.96
N LYS A 141 3.36 -4.60 6.08
CA LYS A 141 3.34 -5.67 5.09
C LYS A 141 1.89 -5.91 4.68
N ARG A 142 1.62 -5.97 3.37
CA ARG A 142 0.32 -6.31 2.82
C ARG A 142 0.46 -7.51 1.91
N ASN A 143 -0.36 -8.52 2.16
CA ASN A 143 -0.47 -9.69 1.31
C ASN A 143 -1.62 -9.49 0.32
N PHE A 144 -1.46 -10.01 -0.89
CA PHE A 144 -2.48 -10.00 -1.92
C PHE A 144 -2.22 -11.14 -2.91
N ASP A 145 -3.26 -11.49 -3.64
CA ASP A 145 -3.16 -12.43 -4.75
C ASP A 145 -3.38 -11.69 -6.07
N VAL A 146 -2.83 -12.24 -7.15
CA VAL A 146 -3.06 -11.75 -8.51
C VAL A 146 -3.69 -12.87 -9.30
N CYS A 147 -4.83 -12.58 -9.91
CA CYS A 147 -5.45 -13.46 -10.89
C CYS A 147 -6.02 -12.62 -12.04
N MET A 148 -5.41 -12.73 -13.22
CA MET A 148 -5.69 -11.89 -14.38
C MET A 148 -5.98 -12.75 -15.60
N ILE A 149 -6.92 -12.30 -16.43
CA ILE A 149 -7.33 -12.95 -17.67
C ILE A 149 -6.98 -12.04 -18.85
N PHE A 150 -6.34 -12.62 -19.86
CA PHE A 150 -5.91 -11.96 -21.09
C PHE A 150 -6.51 -12.68 -22.29
N ASP A 151 -6.79 -11.96 -23.38
CA ASP A 151 -7.16 -12.58 -24.65
C ASP A 151 -5.94 -13.09 -25.44
N ALA A 152 -6.20 -13.57 -26.66
CA ALA A 152 -5.18 -14.12 -27.54
C ALA A 152 -4.18 -13.06 -28.01
N GLU A 153 -4.58 -11.79 -28.02
CA GLU A 153 -3.77 -10.62 -28.37
C GLU A 153 -2.98 -10.07 -27.16
N GLY A 154 -3.18 -10.63 -25.96
CA GLY A 154 -2.53 -10.19 -24.73
C GLY A 154 -3.18 -8.98 -24.08
N GLU A 155 -4.36 -8.56 -24.52
CA GLU A 155 -5.12 -7.49 -23.86
C GLU A 155 -5.82 -8.00 -22.61
N PHE A 156 -5.72 -7.20 -21.55
CA PHE A 156 -6.33 -7.51 -20.26
C PHE A 156 -7.86 -7.43 -20.35
N ARG A 157 -8.54 -8.52 -19.97
CA ARG A 157 -10.01 -8.62 -20.00
C ARG A 157 -10.64 -8.46 -18.62
N GLY A 158 -9.92 -8.80 -17.56
CA GLY A 158 -10.42 -8.66 -16.20
C GLY A 158 -9.65 -9.52 -15.21
N ASN A 159 -10.00 -9.38 -13.94
CA ASN A 159 -9.52 -10.27 -12.90
C ASN A 159 -10.35 -11.57 -12.92
N CYS A 160 -9.75 -12.66 -12.46
CA CYS A 160 -10.53 -13.88 -12.21
C CYS A 160 -11.62 -13.58 -11.18
N GLN A 161 -12.83 -14.10 -11.40
CA GLN A 161 -13.83 -14.11 -10.33
C GLN A 161 -13.30 -15.02 -9.22
N GLU A 162 -13.33 -14.54 -7.98
CA GLU A 162 -13.07 -15.39 -6.81
C GLU A 162 -14.19 -16.43 -6.76
N GLU A 163 -13.85 -17.69 -7.08
CA GLU A 163 -14.70 -18.85 -6.77
C GLU A 163 -14.66 -19.17 -5.28
#